data_AF-A0A929B5U5-F1
#
_entry.id   AF-A0A929B5U5-F1
#
_cell.length_a   1.000
_cell.length_b   1.000
_cell.length_c   1.000
_cell.angle_alpha   90.00
_cell.angle_beta   90.00
_cell.angle_gamma   90.00
#
_symmetry.space_group_name_H-M   'P 1'
#
loop_
_entity.id
_entity.type
_entity.pdbx_description
1 polymer ?
#
loop_
_entity_poly.entity_id
_entity_poly.type
_entity_poly.pdbx_seq_one_letter_code
_entity_poly.pdbx_strand_id
1 'polypeptide(L)'
;MAREYKVEELVDLGFELELVLADSLYGESSYLIQTLDKHKLPWVLAIRNNHGVWMPHNQRVRANKWCKFERTFSNQNSELR
;
A
#
# COMPACT_ATOMS: atom_id res chain seq x y z
N MET A 1 -9.05 -19.32 -17.88
CA MET A 1 -9.44 -18.38 -16.82
C MET A 1 -8.32 -18.35 -15.81
N ALA A 2 -7.77 -17.17 -15.49
CA ALA A 2 -6.78 -17.06 -14.43
C ALA A 2 -7.49 -17.15 -13.07
N ARG A 3 -6.92 -17.92 -12.14
CA ARG A 3 -7.42 -17.99 -10.77
C ARG A 3 -6.77 -16.87 -9.97
N GLU A 4 -7.59 -16.15 -9.20
CA GLU A 4 -7.12 -15.12 -8.27
C GLU A 4 -6.72 -15.79 -6.95
N TYR A 5 -5.67 -15.26 -6.33
CA TYR A 5 -5.16 -15.70 -5.03
C TYR A 5 -5.03 -14.50 -4.11
N LYS A 6 -5.33 -14.70 -2.83
CA LYS A 6 -4.96 -13.75 -1.79
C LYS A 6 -3.48 -13.90 -1.46
N VAL A 7 -2.86 -12.82 -0.98
CA VAL A 7 -1.45 -12.84 -0.56
C VAL A 7 -1.21 -13.89 0.54
N GLU A 8 -2.14 -14.02 1.48
CA GLU A 8 -2.07 -15.00 2.58
C GLU A 8 -1.99 -16.44 2.04
N GLU A 9 -2.77 -16.76 1.01
CA GLU A 9 -2.73 -18.09 0.38
C GLU A 9 -1.38 -18.37 -0.28
N LEU A 10 -0.76 -17.35 -0.91
CA LEU A 10 0.56 -17.50 -1.52
C LEU A 10 1.63 -17.73 -0.44
N VAL A 11 1.54 -17.05 0.70
CA VAL A 11 2.45 -17.27 1.83
C VAL A 11 2.27 -18.67 2.41
N ASP A 12 1.03 -19.13 2.60
CA ASP A 12 0.72 -20.45 3.15
C ASP A 12 1.17 -21.59 2.22
N LEU A 13 1.18 -21.34 0.91
CA LEU A 13 1.73 -22.26 -0.10
C LEU A 13 3.26 -22.30 -0.12
N GLY A 14 3.94 -21.46 0.68
CA GLY A 14 5.39 -21.43 0.80
C GLY A 14 6.09 -20.61 -0.30
N PHE A 15 5.40 -19.70 -0.96
CA PHE A 15 6.05 -18.81 -1.92
C PHE A 15 6.94 -17.78 -1.21
N GLU A 16 8.17 -17.63 -1.70
CA GLU A 16 9.08 -16.57 -1.28
C GLU A 16 8.79 -15.30 -2.10
N LEU A 17 8.05 -14.37 -1.50
CA LEU A 17 7.68 -13.10 -2.14
C LEU A 17 8.71 -12.02 -1.80
N GLU A 18 9.56 -11.68 -2.78
CA GLU A 18 10.59 -10.64 -2.61
C GLU A 18 10.01 -9.21 -2.59
N LEU A 19 8.95 -8.96 -3.36
CA LEU A 19 8.32 -7.64 -3.45
C LEU A 19 6.88 -7.75 -3.95
N VAL A 20 5.97 -7.05 -3.27
CA VAL A 20 4.59 -6.87 -3.73
C VAL A 20 4.42 -5.49 -4.35
N LEU A 21 4.16 -5.43 -5.65
CA LEU A 21 3.77 -4.20 -6.34
C LEU A 21 2.25 -4.18 -6.50
N ALA A 22 1.61 -3.17 -5.92
CA ALA A 22 0.16 -3.01 -5.97
C ALA A 22 -0.23 -1.57 -6.30
N ASP A 23 -1.49 -1.38 -6.64
CA ASP A 23 -2.09 -0.07 -6.78
C ASP A 23 -3.43 -0.01 -6.06
N SER A 24 -3.84 1.19 -5.61
CA SER A 24 -5.13 1.40 -4.96
C SER A 24 -5.65 2.81 -5.20
N LEU A 25 -6.96 3.00 -4.96
CA LEU A 25 -7.48 4.34 -4.71
C LEU A 25 -7.12 4.77 -3.29
N TYR A 26 -7.04 6.08 -3.07
CA TYR A 26 -6.75 6.64 -1.76
C TYR A 26 -7.72 6.10 -0.69
N GLY A 27 -7.17 5.46 0.36
CA GLY A 27 -7.95 4.95 1.49
C GLY A 27 -8.48 3.51 1.35
N GLU A 28 -8.34 2.85 0.20
CA GLU A 28 -8.89 1.50 0.00
C GLU A 28 -7.93 0.36 0.34
N SER A 29 -6.65 0.66 0.54
CA SER A 29 -5.58 -0.34 0.70
C SER A 29 -5.24 -0.70 2.14
N SER A 30 -5.94 -0.17 3.14
CA SER A 30 -5.57 -0.34 4.56
C SER A 30 -5.54 -1.80 5.01
N TYR A 31 -6.44 -2.64 4.50
CA TYR A 31 -6.44 -4.07 4.80
C TYR A 31 -5.22 -4.77 4.16
N LEU A 32 -4.95 -4.48 2.88
CA LEU A 32 -3.82 -5.05 2.15
C LEU A 32 -2.48 -4.69 2.83
N ILE A 33 -2.28 -3.42 3.18
CA ILE A 33 -1.06 -2.95 3.86
C ILE A 33 -0.87 -3.69 5.19
N GLN A 34 -1.92 -3.81 6.00
CA GLN A 34 -1.85 -4.53 7.28
C GLN A 34 -1.47 -6.00 7.10
N THR A 35 -2.02 -6.68 6.09
CA THR A 35 -1.64 -8.06 5.76
C THR A 35 -0.17 -8.13 5.35
N LEU A 36 0.30 -7.25 4.46
CA LEU A 36 1.69 -7.24 4.01
C LEU A 36 2.67 -6.98 5.16
N ASP A 37 2.35 -6.02 6.04
CA ASP A 37 3.16 -5.69 7.22
C ASP A 37 3.19 -6.85 8.23
N LYS A 38 2.04 -7.51 8.47
CA LYS A 38 1.94 -8.70 9.34
C LYS A 38 2.88 -9.82 8.89
N HIS A 39 2.98 -10.02 7.58
CA HIS A 39 3.86 -11.03 6.98
C HIS A 39 5.29 -10.51 6.71
N LYS A 40 5.60 -9.26 7.09
CA LYS A 40 6.90 -8.59 6.84
C LYS A 40 7.32 -8.62 5.37
N LEU A 41 6.35 -8.54 4.48
CA LEU A 41 6.58 -8.57 3.04
C LEU A 41 6.99 -7.18 2.56
N PRO A 42 8.09 -7.03 1.79
CA PRO A 42 8.40 -5.77 1.15
C PRO A 42 7.30 -5.42 0.15
N TRP A 43 6.85 -4.16 0.15
CA TRP A 43 5.78 -3.72 -0.75
C TRP A 43 5.97 -2.30 -1.27
N VAL A 44 5.44 -2.05 -2.47
CA VAL A 44 5.31 -0.74 -3.09
C VAL A 44 3.86 -0.58 -3.54
N LEU A 45 3.22 0.50 -3.09
CA LEU A 45 1.83 0.80 -3.40
C LEU A 45 1.73 2.12 -4.16
N ALA A 46 1.19 2.07 -5.38
CA ALA A 46 0.86 3.25 -6.15
C ALA A 46 -0.56 3.73 -5.84
N ILE A 47 -0.72 5.03 -5.56
CA ILE A 47 -2.04 5.65 -5.45
C ILE A 47 -2.44 6.12 -6.85
N ARG A 48 -3.43 5.46 -7.46
CA ARG A 48 -3.84 5.76 -8.84
C ARG A 48 -4.61 7.07 -8.96
N ASN A 49 -5.44 7.36 -7.98
CA ASN A 49 -6.27 8.56 -7.98
C ASN A 49 -6.74 8.89 -6.56
N ASN A 50 -6.96 10.18 -6.30
CA ASN A 50 -7.71 10.65 -5.15
C ASN A 50 -9.17 10.72 -5.58
N HIS A 51 -10.02 9.85 -5.05
CA HIS A 51 -11.46 9.94 -5.29
C HIS A 51 -12.12 10.84 -4.23
N GLY A 52 -13.16 11.57 -4.63
CA GLY A 52 -13.95 12.38 -3.70
C GLY A 52 -14.73 11.47 -2.75
N VAL A 53 -14.49 11.61 -1.46
CA VAL A 53 -15.26 10.92 -0.41
C VAL A 53 -16.41 11.83 0.02
N TRP A 54 -17.63 11.31 0.02
CA TRP A 54 -18.77 12.01 0.61
C TRP A 54 -18.59 12.10 2.12
N MET A 55 -18.34 13.31 2.59
CA MET A 55 -18.08 13.62 3.98
C MET A 55 -19.35 14.12 4.68
N PRO A 56 -19.70 13.60 5.86
CA PRO A 56 -20.72 14.20 6.71
C PRO A 56 -20.42 15.68 6.97
N HIS A 57 -21.47 16.51 7.09
CA HIS A 57 -21.33 17.97 7.21
C HIS A 57 -20.44 18.43 8.38
N ASN A 58 -20.33 17.62 9.44
CA ASN A 58 -19.52 17.89 10.63
C ASN A 58 -18.06 17.41 10.51
N GLN A 59 -17.67 16.80 9.41
CA GLN A 59 -16.31 16.31 9.19
C GLN A 59 -15.62 17.14 8.10
N ARG A 60 -14.30 17.29 8.21
CA ARG A 60 -13.47 17.89 7.17
C ARG A 60 -12.23 17.06 6.92
N VAL A 61 -11.82 16.95 5.65
CA VAL A 61 -10.53 16.36 5.30
C VAL A 61 -9.45 17.35 5.72
N ARG A 62 -8.51 16.89 6.55
CA ARG A 62 -7.29 17.63 6.85
C ARG A 62 -6.13 16.96 6.13
N ALA A 63 -5.59 17.63 5.13
CA ALA A 63 -4.23 17.31 4.71
C ALA A 63 -3.29 17.73 5.84
N ASN A 64 -2.60 16.76 6.45
CA ASN A 64 -1.49 17.09 7.34
C ASN A 64 -0.40 17.80 6.52
N LYS A 65 0.44 18.60 7.19
CA LYS A 65 1.64 19.15 6.54
C LYS A 65 2.42 17.98 5.94
N TRP A 66 2.98 18.19 4.75
CA TRP A 66 3.88 17.22 4.15
C TRP A 66 4.96 16.86 5.15
N CYS A 67 4.99 15.58 5.54
CA CYS A 67 6.00 15.05 6.44
C CYS A 67 7.13 14.51 5.59
N LYS A 68 8.36 14.81 6.03
CA LYS A 68 9.51 14.26 5.34
C LYS A 68 9.50 12.74 5.48
N PHE A 69 9.79 12.03 4.40
CA PHE A 69 9.92 10.58 4.42
C PHE A 69 11.11 10.14 3.58
N GLU A 70 11.67 9.01 3.97
CA GLU A 70 12.73 8.35 3.22
C GLU A 70 12.10 7.43 2.18
N ARG A 71 12.42 7.68 0.91
CA ARG A 71 12.05 6.83 -0.22
C ARG A 71 13.24 5.96 -0.59
N THR A 72 13.13 4.65 -0.40
CA THR A 72 14.15 3.69 -0.85
C THR A 72 13.78 3.14 -2.23
N PHE A 73 14.73 3.15 -3.16
CA PHE A 73 14.58 2.64 -4.52
C PHE A 73 15.06 1.18 -4.61
N SER A 74 14.72 0.50 -5.71
CA SER A 74 15.12 -0.89 -5.96
C SER A 74 16.64 -1.10 -6.02
N ASN A 75 17.41 -0.05 -6.27
CA ASN A 75 18.87 -0.04 -6.24
C ASN A 75 19.46 0.26 -4.85
N GLN A 76 18.65 0.18 -3.79
CA GLN A 76 19.02 0.45 -2.38
C GLN A 76 19.44 1.90 -2.09
N ASN A 77 19.31 2.81 -3.06
CA ASN A 77 19.50 4.22 -2.81
C ASN A 77 18.26 4.80 -2.09
N SER A 78 18.49 5.78 -1.22
CA SER A 78 17.43 6.48 -0.49
C SER A 78 17.41 7.97 -0.82
N GLU A 79 16.21 8.55 -0.92
CA GLU A 79 15.98 9.99 -1.08
C GLU A 79 15.06 10.50 0.05
N LEU A 80 15.44 11.60 0.70
CA LEU A 80 14.57 12.32 1.64
C LEU A 80 13.66 13.29 0.88
N ARG A 81 12.35 13.03 0.93
CA ARG A 81 11.27 13.84 0.33
C ARG A 81 10.45 14.55 1.39
#